data_AF-A0A956QGE3-F1
#
_entry.id   AF-A0A956QGE3-F1
#
_cell.length_a   1.000
_cell.length_b   1.000
_cell.length_c   1.000
_cell.angle_alpha   90.00
_cell.angle_beta   90.00
_cell.angle_gamma   90.00
#
_symmetry.space_group_name_H-M   'P 1'
#
loop_
_entity.id
_entity.type
_entity.pdbx_description
1 polymer ?
#
loop_
_entity_poly.entity_id
_entity_poly.type
_entity_poly.pdbx_seq_one_letter_code
_entity_poly.pdbx_strand_id
1 'polypeptide(L)'
;EDLGEWALYQHLRQGEVSAEPIYDYKMVDDDFLLPIVVAQVLDDKQRAQLDPAKLDLNRELVLTKAEQGLVPIGTGLKVGDWRDSEEGMGGGIYSGNVNFCLVPAALEAISRTGKPAQVARAKAQLARWPGLEQPFWVTIEPLTLRTRLAAYLATLPESEQAALKASSLTAGVTVGKFVEGAAWPGPAAGLTFPALSLDAAGKPVEVINSDISFLLFFSDPASERVEQMLTLLEMPYPVGIMTPVGPLAANPALSPNPKHWKSLGHNSYHGTVIWSWQSALLTAGLIKQRAAYPALAGRIDQALANLAQAEQRAGKLANTELWGFKIDSSGFKAVTYGLAGDETESNTYQLWSTAYLGNLVRRHRAGL
;
A
#
# COMPACT_ATOMS: atom_id res chain seq x y z
N GLU A 1 -10.20 -7.31 -18.68
CA GLU A 1 -10.47 -8.28 -19.77
C GLU A 1 -11.64 -7.78 -20.60
N ASP A 2 -11.44 -7.68 -21.90
CA ASP A 2 -12.48 -7.30 -22.84
C ASP A 2 -12.87 -8.55 -23.65
N LEU A 3 -14.16 -8.91 -23.63
CA LEU A 3 -14.72 -10.09 -24.30
C LEU A 3 -15.85 -9.72 -25.26
N GLY A 4 -16.11 -10.57 -26.25
CA GLY A 4 -17.24 -10.41 -27.17
C GLY A 4 -17.17 -9.13 -28.00
N GLU A 5 -18.30 -8.44 -28.13
CA GLU A 5 -18.40 -7.21 -28.96
C GLU A 5 -17.49 -6.07 -28.47
N TRP A 6 -17.17 -6.05 -27.17
CA TRP A 6 -16.26 -5.04 -26.63
C TRP A 6 -14.80 -5.29 -27.04
N ALA A 7 -14.36 -6.54 -27.09
CA ALA A 7 -13.05 -6.91 -27.65
C ALA A 7 -12.95 -6.52 -29.13
N LEU A 8 -14.01 -6.82 -29.90
CA LEU A 8 -14.12 -6.43 -31.31
C LEU A 8 -14.03 -4.91 -31.49
N TYR A 9 -14.76 -4.15 -30.67
CA TYR A 9 -14.71 -2.68 -30.69
C TYR A 9 -13.29 -2.15 -30.43
N GLN A 10 -12.58 -2.72 -29.46
CA GLN A 10 -11.21 -2.30 -29.13
C GLN A 10 -10.21 -2.64 -30.23
N HIS A 11 -10.27 -3.84 -30.80
CA HIS A 11 -9.47 -4.19 -31.97
C HIS A 11 -9.72 -3.23 -33.14
N LEU A 12 -10.98 -2.88 -33.42
CA LEU A 12 -11.31 -1.91 -34.47
C LEU A 12 -10.72 -0.52 -34.20
N ARG A 13 -10.68 -0.07 -32.94
CA ARG A 13 -10.00 1.18 -32.57
C ARG A 13 -8.49 1.14 -32.79
N GLN A 14 -7.89 -0.04 -32.76
CA GLN A 14 -6.47 -0.28 -33.04
C GLN A 14 -6.20 -0.58 -34.52
N GLY A 15 -7.24 -0.56 -35.37
CA GLY A 15 -7.12 -0.83 -36.80
C GLY A 15 -7.11 -2.32 -37.15
N GLU A 16 -7.49 -3.18 -36.21
CA GLU A 16 -7.55 -4.64 -36.38
C GLU A 16 -9.00 -5.13 -36.50
N VAL A 17 -9.21 -6.19 -37.27
CA VAL A 17 -10.50 -6.89 -37.34
C VAL A 17 -10.33 -8.25 -36.67
N SER A 18 -10.55 -8.28 -35.36
CA SER A 18 -10.38 -9.47 -34.51
C SER A 18 -11.51 -9.56 -33.47
N ALA A 19 -11.98 -10.78 -33.21
CA ALA A 19 -12.90 -11.10 -32.11
C ALA A 19 -12.19 -11.85 -30.97
N GLU A 20 -10.86 -11.95 -31.03
CA GLU A 20 -10.07 -12.54 -29.96
C GLU A 20 -10.29 -11.76 -28.65
N PRO A 21 -10.41 -12.45 -27.51
CA PRO A 21 -10.39 -11.81 -26.20
C PRO A 21 -9.15 -10.93 -25.99
N ILE A 22 -9.34 -9.76 -25.38
CA ILE A 22 -8.22 -8.92 -24.92
C ILE A 22 -8.06 -9.14 -23.42
N TYR A 23 -6.98 -9.82 -23.05
CA TYR A 23 -6.61 -10.09 -21.66
C TYR A 23 -5.77 -8.95 -21.08
N ASP A 24 -6.32 -7.73 -21.13
CA ASP A 24 -5.72 -6.54 -20.52
C ASP A 24 -6.62 -6.06 -19.38
N TYR A 25 -6.11 -6.14 -18.15
CA TYR A 25 -6.78 -5.63 -16.96
C TYR A 25 -6.39 -4.16 -16.67
N LYS A 26 -5.58 -3.54 -17.54
CA LYS A 26 -5.16 -2.14 -17.49
C LYS A 26 -4.31 -1.78 -16.26
N MET A 27 -3.86 -2.80 -15.55
CA MET A 27 -3.00 -2.69 -14.38
C MET A 27 -1.60 -2.36 -14.84
N VAL A 28 -0.95 -1.43 -14.16
CA VAL A 28 0.43 -1.06 -14.48
C VAL A 28 1.39 -1.69 -13.48
N ASP A 29 0.93 -2.11 -12.31
CA ASP A 29 1.74 -2.77 -11.29
C ASP A 29 2.14 -4.21 -11.65
N ASP A 30 1.32 -4.94 -12.40
CA ASP A 30 1.61 -6.31 -12.84
C ASP A 30 2.85 -6.43 -13.74
N ASP A 31 3.09 -5.43 -14.60
CA ASP A 31 4.24 -5.35 -15.49
C ASP A 31 5.58 -5.45 -14.75
N PHE A 32 5.64 -4.97 -13.51
CA PHE A 32 6.86 -4.88 -12.71
C PHE A 32 7.07 -6.08 -11.77
N LEU A 33 6.04 -6.91 -11.55
CA LEU A 33 6.12 -7.99 -10.57
C LEU A 33 6.99 -9.17 -11.03
N LEU A 34 6.95 -9.52 -12.33
CA LEU A 34 7.64 -10.71 -12.82
C LEU A 34 9.16 -10.71 -12.52
N PRO A 35 9.94 -9.65 -12.83
CA PRO A 35 11.37 -9.65 -12.54
C PRO A 35 11.65 -9.75 -11.04
N ILE A 36 10.82 -9.10 -10.21
CA ILE A 36 10.91 -9.13 -8.75
C ILE A 36 10.70 -10.55 -8.23
N VAL A 37 9.60 -11.20 -8.63
CA VAL A 37 9.25 -12.57 -8.21
C VAL A 37 10.34 -13.56 -8.64
N VAL A 38 10.84 -13.44 -9.87
CA VAL A 38 11.94 -14.29 -10.36
C VAL A 38 13.23 -14.09 -9.56
N ALA A 39 13.55 -12.86 -9.18
CA ALA A 39 14.77 -12.57 -8.43
C ALA A 39 14.67 -12.93 -6.94
N GLN A 40 13.50 -12.79 -6.32
CA GLN A 40 13.35 -12.78 -4.86
C GLN A 40 12.52 -13.93 -4.29
N VAL A 41 11.62 -14.53 -5.08
CA VAL A 41 10.62 -15.49 -4.58
C VAL A 41 10.86 -16.90 -5.11
N LEU A 42 11.16 -17.04 -6.40
CA LEU A 42 11.27 -18.34 -7.04
C LEU A 42 12.61 -19.04 -6.72
N ASP A 43 12.53 -20.34 -6.45
CA ASP A 43 13.71 -21.20 -6.36
C ASP A 43 14.26 -21.59 -7.75
N ASP A 44 15.42 -22.25 -7.79
CA ASP A 44 16.06 -22.65 -9.06
C ASP A 44 15.20 -23.56 -9.93
N LYS A 45 14.40 -24.44 -9.32
CA LYS A 45 13.54 -25.37 -10.07
C LYS A 45 12.36 -24.64 -10.69
N GLN A 46 11.75 -23.73 -9.94
CA GLN A 46 10.67 -22.87 -10.42
C GLN A 46 11.16 -21.93 -11.53
N ARG A 47 12.35 -21.34 -11.37
CA ARG A 47 12.98 -20.50 -12.39
C ARG A 47 13.25 -21.26 -13.68
N ALA A 48 13.66 -22.52 -13.60
CA ALA A 48 13.91 -23.37 -14.77
C ALA A 48 12.65 -23.72 -15.57
N GLN A 49 11.45 -23.52 -15.02
CA GLN A 49 10.17 -23.75 -15.72
C GLN A 49 9.69 -22.52 -16.51
N LEU A 50 10.33 -21.36 -16.32
CA LEU A 50 9.95 -20.13 -17.01
C LEU A 50 10.42 -20.15 -18.46
N ASP A 51 9.63 -19.57 -19.34
CA ASP A 51 10.03 -19.26 -20.70
C ASP A 51 11.01 -18.07 -20.68
N PRO A 52 12.31 -18.27 -21.01
CA PRO A 52 13.29 -17.20 -20.96
C PRO A 52 12.99 -16.06 -21.92
N ALA A 53 12.35 -16.33 -23.06
CA ALA A 53 12.02 -15.30 -24.04
C ALA A 53 10.92 -14.37 -23.51
N LYS A 54 9.93 -14.89 -22.80
CA LYS A 54 8.88 -14.08 -22.15
C LYS A 54 9.42 -13.26 -21.00
N LEU A 55 10.31 -13.84 -20.19
CA LEU A 55 10.98 -13.10 -19.13
C LEU A 55 11.81 -11.95 -19.70
N ASP A 56 12.58 -12.19 -20.76
CA ASP A 56 13.36 -11.14 -21.41
C ASP A 56 12.47 -10.05 -22.02
N LEU A 57 11.33 -10.42 -22.62
CA LEU A 57 10.36 -9.46 -23.15
C LEU A 57 9.80 -8.55 -22.05
N ASN A 58 9.40 -9.13 -20.91
CA ASN A 58 8.91 -8.37 -19.77
C ASN A 58 9.99 -7.44 -19.19
N ARG A 59 11.26 -7.87 -19.13
CA ARG A 59 12.36 -6.99 -18.69
C ARG A 59 12.55 -5.80 -19.62
N GLU A 60 12.46 -6.00 -20.93
CA GLU A 60 12.52 -4.89 -21.90
C GLU A 60 11.34 -3.94 -21.74
N LEU A 61 10.14 -4.46 -21.47
CA LEU A 61 8.96 -3.64 -21.17
C LEU A 61 9.20 -2.76 -19.93
N VAL A 62 9.67 -3.34 -18.82
CA VAL A 62 10.00 -2.61 -17.59
C VAL A 62 11.02 -1.51 -17.85
N LEU A 63 12.12 -1.83 -18.54
CA LEU A 63 13.17 -0.86 -18.87
C LEU A 63 12.65 0.28 -19.76
N THR A 64 11.76 -0.03 -20.70
CA THR A 64 11.15 0.96 -21.59
C THR A 64 10.21 1.90 -20.84
N LYS A 65 9.35 1.35 -19.96
CA LYS A 65 8.44 2.17 -19.13
C LYS A 65 9.20 3.08 -18.18
N ALA A 66 10.23 2.56 -17.50
CA ALA A 66 11.06 3.33 -16.57
C ALA A 66 11.95 4.37 -17.26
N GLU A 67 12.20 4.25 -18.56
CA GLU A 67 13.07 5.16 -19.30
C GLU A 67 12.58 6.60 -19.24
N GLN A 68 11.26 6.79 -19.32
CA GLN A 68 10.58 8.09 -19.39
C GLN A 68 10.43 8.79 -18.02
N GLY A 69 10.82 8.13 -16.93
CA GLY A 69 10.66 8.63 -15.57
C GLY A 69 9.48 7.97 -14.87
N LEU A 70 8.69 8.75 -14.11
CA LEU A 70 7.53 8.22 -13.40
C LEU A 70 6.56 7.55 -14.38
N VAL A 71 6.09 6.38 -14.01
CA VAL A 71 5.16 5.57 -14.79
C VAL A 71 3.73 5.96 -14.41
N PRO A 72 2.97 6.60 -15.32
CA PRO A 72 1.58 6.94 -15.06
C PRO A 72 0.68 5.71 -15.23
N ILE A 73 -0.52 5.74 -14.65
CA ILE A 73 -1.62 4.91 -15.13
C ILE A 73 -1.92 5.24 -16.60
N GLY A 74 -2.57 4.32 -17.32
CA GLY A 74 -2.84 4.53 -18.74
C GLY A 74 -3.69 5.78 -19.01
N THR A 75 -3.42 6.47 -20.12
CA THR A 75 -4.11 7.72 -20.48
C THR A 75 -5.63 7.51 -20.59
N GLY A 76 -6.39 8.31 -19.85
CA GLY A 76 -7.86 8.22 -19.82
C GLY A 76 -8.40 7.01 -19.06
N LEU A 77 -7.52 6.23 -18.42
CA LEU A 77 -7.90 5.15 -17.53
C LEU A 77 -8.13 5.70 -16.12
N LYS A 78 -9.07 5.05 -15.43
CA LYS A 78 -9.42 5.31 -14.03
C LYS A 78 -8.80 4.28 -13.08
N VAL A 79 -8.09 3.30 -13.62
CA VAL A 79 -7.49 2.17 -12.91
C VAL A 79 -6.04 2.03 -13.40
N GLY A 80 -5.19 1.37 -12.61
CA GLY A 80 -3.80 1.19 -12.99
C GLY A 80 -2.86 0.73 -11.88
N ASP A 81 -3.35 0.58 -10.65
CA ASP A 81 -2.69 -0.20 -9.60
C ASP A 81 -3.71 -1.12 -8.94
N TRP A 82 -3.26 -1.95 -7.99
CA TRP A 82 -4.06 -2.89 -7.22
C TRP A 82 -5.36 -2.33 -6.63
N ARG A 83 -5.49 -1.00 -6.51
CA ARG A 83 -6.71 -0.35 -6.00
C ARG A 83 -7.80 -0.19 -7.04
N ASP A 84 -7.57 -0.59 -8.29
CA ASP A 84 -8.60 -0.81 -9.32
C ASP A 84 -9.69 0.29 -9.41
N SER A 85 -9.35 1.55 -9.13
CA SER A 85 -10.30 2.68 -9.08
C SER A 85 -9.61 4.04 -9.00
N GLU A 86 -10.29 5.07 -9.51
CA GLU A 86 -9.79 6.46 -9.51
C GLU A 86 -9.81 7.02 -8.09
N GLU A 87 -10.90 6.72 -7.37
CA GLU A 87 -11.08 7.04 -5.96
C GLU A 87 -10.02 6.37 -5.10
N GLY A 88 -9.66 5.10 -5.39
CA GLY A 88 -8.61 4.36 -4.71
C GLY A 88 -7.25 5.05 -4.76
N MET A 89 -6.96 5.79 -5.82
CA MET A 89 -5.73 6.60 -5.95
C MET A 89 -5.90 8.06 -5.50
N GLY A 90 -7.08 8.44 -4.99
CA GLY A 90 -7.40 9.83 -4.61
C GLY A 90 -7.35 10.81 -5.80
N GLY A 91 -7.60 10.32 -7.02
CA GLY A 91 -7.53 11.10 -8.26
C GLY A 91 -6.11 11.37 -8.78
N GLY A 92 -5.09 10.67 -8.27
CA GLY A 92 -3.73 10.75 -8.80
C GLY A 92 -3.54 10.00 -10.13
N ILE A 93 -2.40 10.27 -10.77
CA ILE A 93 -1.98 9.64 -12.04
C ILE A 93 -0.78 8.73 -11.85
N TYR A 94 0.14 9.10 -10.96
CA TYR A 94 1.33 8.30 -10.67
C TYR A 94 1.12 7.57 -9.35
N SER A 95 0.80 6.27 -9.41
CA SER A 95 0.58 5.49 -8.19
C SER A 95 1.86 5.36 -7.37
N GLY A 96 1.71 5.45 -6.05
CA GLY A 96 2.78 5.27 -5.08
C GLY A 96 3.40 3.87 -5.12
N ASN A 97 2.60 2.81 -4.97
CA ASN A 97 3.14 1.43 -4.96
C ASN A 97 3.93 1.13 -6.24
N VAL A 98 3.47 1.61 -7.40
CA VAL A 98 4.18 1.47 -8.67
C VAL A 98 5.51 2.22 -8.60
N ASN A 99 5.47 3.53 -8.34
CA ASN A 99 6.61 4.39 -8.60
C ASN A 99 7.64 4.45 -7.47
N PHE A 100 7.25 4.45 -6.19
CA PHE A 100 8.23 4.43 -5.12
C PHE A 100 8.64 3.01 -4.71
N CYS A 101 7.95 1.96 -5.18
CA CYS A 101 8.28 0.58 -4.81
C CYS A 101 8.53 -0.37 -6.00
N LEU A 102 7.53 -0.64 -6.83
CA LEU A 102 7.63 -1.73 -7.80
C LEU A 102 8.63 -1.44 -8.93
N VAL A 103 8.64 -0.23 -9.47
CA VAL A 103 9.62 0.16 -10.49
C VAL A 103 11.05 0.03 -9.97
N PRO A 104 11.45 0.64 -8.84
CA PRO A 104 12.82 0.51 -8.35
C PRO A 104 13.17 -0.94 -7.96
N ALA A 105 12.22 -1.71 -7.40
CA ALA A 105 12.44 -3.12 -7.09
C ALA A 105 12.65 -3.98 -8.36
N ALA A 106 11.89 -3.71 -9.43
CA ALA A 106 12.05 -4.40 -10.71
C ALA A 106 13.37 -4.03 -11.39
N LEU A 107 13.75 -2.75 -11.37
CA LEU A 107 15.05 -2.31 -11.87
C LEU A 107 16.20 -2.99 -11.11
N GLU A 108 16.09 -3.10 -9.78
CA GLU A 108 17.08 -3.81 -8.96
C GLU A 108 17.08 -5.32 -9.20
N ALA A 109 15.94 -5.93 -9.52
CA ALA A 109 15.90 -7.33 -9.94
C ALA A 109 16.58 -7.54 -11.30
N ILE A 110 16.36 -6.63 -12.26
CA ILE A 110 16.97 -6.68 -13.60
C ILE A 110 18.47 -6.40 -13.52
N SER A 111 18.91 -5.48 -12.65
CA SER A 111 20.32 -5.15 -12.44
C SER A 111 21.16 -6.35 -12.00
N ARG A 112 20.50 -7.35 -11.37
CA ARG A 112 21.12 -8.59 -10.86
C ARG A 112 20.94 -9.80 -11.79
N THR A 113 19.83 -9.88 -12.51
CA THR A 113 19.41 -11.11 -13.22
C THR A 113 19.26 -10.96 -14.74
N GLY A 114 19.32 -9.74 -15.26
CA GLY A 114 19.16 -9.45 -16.68
C GLY A 114 20.40 -9.75 -17.52
N LYS A 115 20.26 -9.61 -18.84
CA LYS A 115 21.39 -9.65 -19.79
C LYS A 115 22.30 -8.42 -19.61
N PRO A 116 23.57 -8.46 -20.05
CA PRO A 116 24.51 -7.34 -19.85
C PRO A 116 23.98 -5.95 -20.25
N ALA A 117 23.28 -5.84 -21.37
CA ALA A 117 22.68 -4.57 -21.82
C ALA A 117 21.52 -4.11 -20.91
N GLN A 118 20.67 -5.05 -20.48
CA GLN A 118 19.57 -4.80 -19.54
C GLN A 118 20.11 -4.36 -18.18
N VAL A 119 21.16 -5.01 -17.69
CA VAL A 119 21.82 -4.66 -16.43
C VAL A 119 22.35 -3.23 -16.47
N ALA A 120 23.02 -2.84 -17.56
CA ALA A 120 23.54 -1.48 -17.71
C ALA A 120 22.41 -0.43 -17.69
N ARG A 121 21.31 -0.66 -18.45
CA ARG A 121 20.14 0.23 -18.47
C ARG A 121 19.46 0.31 -17.10
N ALA A 122 19.24 -0.84 -16.46
CA ALA A 122 18.61 -0.94 -15.15
C ALA A 122 19.39 -0.16 -14.09
N LYS A 123 20.72 -0.32 -14.04
CA LYS A 123 21.58 0.42 -13.10
C LYS A 123 21.53 1.93 -13.33
N ALA A 124 21.55 2.37 -14.59
CA ALA A 124 21.45 3.79 -14.92
C ALA A 124 20.07 4.39 -14.54
N GLN A 125 18.99 3.63 -14.74
CA GLN A 125 17.64 4.03 -14.34
C GLN A 125 17.46 4.03 -12.83
N LEU A 126 17.96 3.01 -12.13
CA LEU A 126 17.89 2.91 -10.68
C LEU A 126 18.63 4.05 -9.99
N ALA A 127 19.80 4.47 -10.52
CA ALA A 127 20.60 5.55 -9.94
C ALA A 127 19.89 6.92 -9.91
N ARG A 128 18.95 7.18 -10.83
CA ARG A 128 18.15 8.43 -10.87
C ARG A 128 16.84 8.33 -10.08
N TRP A 129 16.39 7.13 -9.74
CA TRP A 129 15.08 6.88 -9.16
C TRP A 129 14.85 7.58 -7.80
N PRO A 130 15.84 7.70 -6.90
CA PRO A 130 15.69 8.45 -5.66
C PRO A 130 15.20 9.89 -5.84
N GLY A 131 15.57 10.55 -6.95
CA GLY A 131 15.08 11.89 -7.27
C GLY A 131 13.62 11.92 -7.74
N LEU A 132 13.15 10.84 -8.38
CA LEU A 132 11.78 10.71 -8.87
C LEU A 132 10.80 10.30 -7.76
N GLU A 133 11.24 9.51 -6.79
CA GLU A 133 10.40 9.11 -5.65
C GLU A 133 10.26 10.22 -4.59
N GLN A 134 11.17 11.20 -4.55
CA GLN A 134 11.20 12.23 -3.52
C GLN A 134 9.86 12.96 -3.32
N PRO A 135 9.12 13.37 -4.38
CA PRO A 135 7.84 14.05 -4.22
C PRO A 135 6.74 13.21 -3.55
N PHE A 136 6.86 11.88 -3.53
CA PHE A 136 5.92 11.03 -2.80
C PHE A 136 6.11 11.15 -1.29
N TRP A 137 7.29 11.51 -0.79
CA TRP A 137 7.56 11.52 0.64
C TRP A 137 7.16 12.85 1.28
N VAL A 138 6.00 12.84 1.94
CA VAL A 138 5.38 14.00 2.57
C VAL A 138 5.77 14.03 4.04
N THR A 139 6.14 15.20 4.55
CA THR A 139 6.29 15.45 5.99
C THR A 139 5.29 16.51 6.43
N ILE A 140 4.38 16.15 7.34
CA ILE A 140 3.43 17.07 7.93
C ILE A 140 3.95 17.51 9.30
N GLU A 141 4.23 18.80 9.44
CA GLU A 141 4.65 19.40 10.71
C GLU A 141 3.57 19.29 11.80
N PRO A 142 3.94 19.25 13.09
CA PRO A 142 3.01 19.06 14.20
C PRO A 142 1.77 19.97 14.21
N LEU A 143 1.93 21.27 13.89
CA LEU A 143 0.82 22.22 13.87
C LEU A 143 -0.18 21.93 12.73
N THR A 144 0.35 21.59 11.55
CA THR A 144 -0.48 21.21 10.39
C THR A 144 -1.18 19.88 10.67
N LEU A 145 -0.48 18.91 11.26
CA LEU A 145 -1.04 17.62 11.68
C LEU A 145 -2.22 17.84 12.63
N ARG A 146 -2.02 18.66 13.67
CA ARG A 146 -3.07 19.02 14.64
C ARG A 146 -4.29 19.64 13.95
N THR A 147 -4.06 20.62 13.07
CA THR A 147 -5.13 21.35 12.38
C THR A 147 -5.95 20.41 11.48
N ARG A 148 -5.29 19.58 10.67
CA ARG A 148 -5.98 18.65 9.77
C ARG A 148 -6.74 17.57 10.54
N LEU A 149 -6.14 17.03 11.59
CA LEU A 149 -6.77 16.05 12.46
C LEU A 149 -8.03 16.61 13.15
N ALA A 150 -7.97 17.83 13.66
CA ALA A 150 -9.12 18.51 14.26
C ALA A 150 -10.26 18.69 13.25
N ALA A 151 -9.93 19.11 12.02
CA ALA A 151 -10.89 19.28 10.95
C ALA A 151 -11.57 17.95 10.56
N TYR A 152 -10.79 16.88 10.43
CA TYR A 152 -11.32 15.54 10.15
C TYR A 152 -12.26 15.05 11.26
N LEU A 153 -11.81 15.12 12.52
CA LEU A 153 -12.61 14.69 13.67
C LEU A 153 -13.93 15.47 13.80
N ALA A 154 -13.98 16.73 13.37
CA ALA A 154 -15.20 17.53 13.37
C ALA A 154 -16.25 17.07 12.35
N THR A 155 -15.87 16.22 11.38
CA THR A 155 -16.81 15.66 10.39
C THR A 155 -17.48 14.37 10.83
N LEU A 156 -16.99 13.75 11.92
CA LEU A 156 -17.46 12.45 12.38
C LEU A 156 -18.65 12.56 13.33
N PRO A 157 -19.49 11.51 13.42
CA PRO A 157 -20.49 11.39 14.47
C PRO A 157 -19.87 11.52 15.87
N GLU A 158 -20.62 12.09 16.82
CA GLU A 158 -20.13 12.38 18.18
C GLU A 158 -19.55 11.15 18.89
N SER A 159 -20.19 9.99 18.73
CA SER A 159 -19.72 8.72 19.31
C SER A 159 -18.37 8.27 18.72
N GLU A 160 -18.20 8.39 17.40
CA GLU A 160 -16.93 8.06 16.74
C GLU A 160 -15.84 9.06 17.12
N GLN A 161 -16.18 10.36 17.15
CA GLN A 161 -15.26 11.39 17.57
C GLN A 161 -14.75 11.15 19.00
N ALA A 162 -15.64 10.82 19.94
CA ALA A 162 -15.27 10.53 21.33
C ALA A 162 -14.33 9.32 21.43
N ALA A 163 -14.66 8.24 20.74
CA ALA A 163 -13.83 7.03 20.72
C ALA A 163 -12.44 7.28 20.11
N LEU A 164 -12.36 8.00 18.98
CA LEU A 164 -11.07 8.33 18.35
C LEU A 164 -10.25 9.31 19.20
N LYS A 165 -10.88 10.29 19.86
CA LYS A 165 -10.19 11.20 20.79
C LYS A 165 -9.61 10.47 22.01
N ALA A 166 -10.19 9.34 22.41
CA ALA A 166 -9.70 8.50 23.50
C ALA A 166 -8.50 7.62 23.12
N SER A 167 -8.23 7.42 21.82
CA SER A 167 -7.07 6.64 21.35
C SER A 167 -5.75 7.22 21.86
N SER A 168 -4.91 6.36 22.43
CA SER A 168 -3.58 6.74 22.96
C SER A 168 -2.55 6.85 21.84
N LEU A 169 -1.85 7.99 21.77
CA LEU A 169 -0.68 8.18 20.90
C LEU A 169 0.62 7.79 21.61
N THR A 170 0.68 8.07 22.92
CA THR A 170 1.73 7.60 23.83
C THR A 170 1.21 7.67 25.27
N ALA A 171 2.01 7.25 26.24
CA ALA A 171 1.69 7.36 27.65
C ALA A 171 1.30 8.80 28.03
N GLY A 172 0.05 9.00 28.45
CA GLY A 172 -0.48 10.29 28.89
C GLY A 172 -1.01 11.21 27.79
N VAL A 173 -0.74 10.93 26.51
CA VAL A 173 -1.20 11.74 25.36
C VAL A 173 -2.16 10.92 24.50
N THR A 174 -3.41 11.39 24.40
CA THR A 174 -4.41 10.85 23.48
C THR A 174 -4.55 11.75 22.25
N VAL A 175 -5.24 11.27 21.22
CA VAL A 175 -5.63 12.06 20.05
C VAL A 175 -6.35 13.35 20.47
N GLY A 176 -7.30 13.27 21.40
CA GLY A 176 -8.02 14.43 21.91
C GLY A 176 -7.11 15.46 22.56
N LYS A 177 -6.24 15.02 23.48
CA LYS A 177 -5.27 15.91 24.14
C LYS A 177 -4.32 16.57 23.16
N PHE A 178 -3.88 15.85 22.12
CA PHE A 178 -3.03 16.40 21.09
C PHE A 178 -3.73 17.51 20.29
N VAL A 179 -4.99 17.28 19.90
CA VAL A 179 -5.84 18.30 19.25
C VAL A 179 -6.05 19.52 20.15
N GLU A 180 -6.18 19.31 21.46
CA GLU A 180 -6.36 20.36 22.48
C GLU A 180 -5.06 21.10 22.86
N GLY A 181 -3.91 20.71 22.31
CA GLY A 181 -2.66 21.46 22.48
C GLY A 181 -1.49 20.70 23.08
N ALA A 182 -1.66 19.42 23.46
CA ALA A 182 -0.54 18.61 23.93
C ALA A 182 0.56 18.49 22.87
N ALA A 183 1.80 18.30 23.33
CA ALA A 183 2.95 18.15 22.46
C ALA A 183 2.81 16.92 21.54
N TRP A 184 3.34 17.03 20.32
CA TRP A 184 3.43 15.91 19.40
C TRP A 184 4.36 14.83 19.98
N PRO A 185 3.92 13.57 20.13
CA PRO A 185 4.74 12.52 20.73
C PRO A 185 5.66 11.79 19.74
N GLY A 186 5.57 12.09 18.44
CA GLY A 186 6.43 11.49 17.42
C GLY A 186 7.70 12.32 17.11
N PRO A 187 8.33 12.10 15.95
CA PRO A 187 9.53 12.83 15.54
C PRO A 187 9.32 14.35 15.52
N ALA A 188 10.34 15.12 15.90
CA ALA A 188 10.24 16.59 16.02
C ALA A 188 9.84 17.28 14.71
N ALA A 189 10.28 16.76 13.56
CA ALA A 189 9.92 17.27 12.24
C ALA A 189 8.44 17.03 11.86
N GLY A 190 7.73 16.17 12.61
CA GLY A 190 6.36 15.79 12.35
C GLY A 190 6.22 14.35 11.89
N LEU A 191 5.18 14.08 11.10
CA LEU A 191 4.86 12.76 10.57
C LEU A 191 5.27 12.68 9.10
N THR A 192 6.18 11.75 8.78
CA THR A 192 6.61 11.47 7.40
C THR A 192 5.96 10.20 6.87
N PHE A 193 5.38 10.25 5.68
CA PHE A 193 4.73 9.10 5.04
C PHE A 193 4.80 9.21 3.51
N PRO A 194 4.71 8.08 2.78
CA PRO A 194 4.55 8.13 1.34
C PRO A 194 3.11 8.53 1.00
N ALA A 195 2.95 9.52 0.13
CA ALA A 195 1.70 9.88 -0.50
C ALA A 195 1.13 8.67 -1.26
N LEU A 196 -0.19 8.62 -1.35
CA LEU A 196 -0.91 7.56 -2.07
C LEU A 196 -0.56 7.54 -3.56
N SER A 197 -0.41 8.74 -4.14
CA SER A 197 -0.10 8.95 -5.54
C SER A 197 0.42 10.38 -5.74
N LEU A 198 0.86 10.71 -6.96
CA LEU A 198 1.01 12.09 -7.43
C LEU A 198 -0.03 12.42 -8.49
N ASP A 199 -0.51 13.66 -8.50
CA ASP A 199 -1.38 14.17 -9.56
C ASP A 199 -0.63 14.46 -10.87
N ALA A 200 -1.34 14.94 -11.89
CA ALA A 200 -0.77 15.29 -13.20
C ALA A 200 0.37 16.31 -13.13
N ALA A 201 0.40 17.16 -12.11
CA ALA A 201 1.41 18.18 -11.90
C ALA A 201 2.57 17.67 -11.01
N GLY A 202 2.55 16.41 -10.59
CA GLY A 202 3.55 15.83 -9.69
C GLY A 202 3.35 16.21 -8.23
N LYS A 203 2.18 16.76 -7.85
CA LYS A 203 1.88 17.11 -6.46
C LYS A 203 1.38 15.88 -5.70
N PRO A 204 1.80 15.67 -4.44
CA PRO A 204 1.37 14.52 -3.66
C PRO A 204 -0.12 14.55 -3.31
N VAL A 205 -0.77 13.41 -3.49
CA VAL A 205 -2.05 13.07 -2.87
C VAL A 205 -1.76 12.59 -1.45
N GLU A 206 -1.79 13.53 -0.51
CA GLU A 206 -1.41 13.35 0.89
C GLU A 206 -2.45 12.49 1.64
N VAL A 207 -2.39 11.18 1.45
CA VAL A 207 -3.19 10.15 2.13
C VAL A 207 -2.24 9.05 2.61
N ILE A 208 -2.25 8.77 3.91
CA ILE A 208 -1.43 7.70 4.49
C ILE A 208 -2.01 6.37 4.02
N ASN A 209 -1.18 5.38 3.72
CA ASN A 209 -1.64 4.13 3.14
C ASN A 209 -0.71 2.97 3.53
N SER A 210 -1.17 1.74 3.29
CA SER A 210 -0.43 0.52 3.62
C SER A 210 0.60 0.11 2.56
N ASP A 211 0.85 0.88 1.49
CA ASP A 211 1.82 0.48 0.45
C ASP A 211 3.27 0.45 0.94
N ILE A 212 3.51 0.95 2.16
CA ILE A 212 4.73 0.67 2.91
C ILE A 212 5.01 -0.85 3.01
N SER A 213 3.98 -1.70 2.94
CA SER A 213 4.10 -3.16 2.90
C SER A 213 4.92 -3.64 1.69
N PHE A 214 4.71 -3.04 0.51
CA PHE A 214 5.47 -3.33 -0.69
C PHE A 214 6.94 -2.94 -0.49
N LEU A 215 7.21 -1.74 0.01
CA LEU A 215 8.58 -1.26 0.28
C LEU A 215 9.32 -2.17 1.27
N LEU A 216 8.65 -2.53 2.36
CA LEU A 216 9.20 -3.41 3.39
C LEU A 216 9.49 -4.81 2.86
N PHE A 217 8.74 -5.30 1.87
CA PHE A 217 8.89 -6.66 1.36
C PHE A 217 9.80 -6.76 0.13
N PHE A 218 9.54 -5.97 -0.91
CA PHE A 218 10.19 -6.09 -2.22
C PHE A 218 11.50 -5.30 -2.34
N SER A 219 11.78 -4.42 -1.39
CA SER A 219 12.96 -3.53 -1.41
C SER A 219 13.79 -3.67 -0.14
N ASP A 220 14.97 -3.04 -0.16
CA ASP A 220 15.90 -2.96 0.97
C ASP A 220 16.07 -1.48 1.39
N PRO A 221 15.00 -0.86 1.95
CA PRO A 221 14.99 0.56 2.27
C PRO A 221 15.96 0.87 3.42
N ALA A 222 16.62 2.05 3.38
CA ALA A 222 17.52 2.49 4.45
C ALA A 222 16.87 2.49 5.84
N SER A 223 17.66 2.36 6.91
CA SER A 223 17.16 2.28 8.30
C SER A 223 16.22 3.43 8.67
N GLU A 224 16.56 4.65 8.25
CA GLU A 224 15.77 5.85 8.54
C GLU A 224 14.38 5.75 7.90
N ARG A 225 14.31 5.11 6.74
CA ARG A 225 13.05 4.87 6.02
C ARG A 225 12.22 3.81 6.75
N VAL A 226 12.85 2.75 7.24
CA VAL A 226 12.17 1.74 8.08
C VAL A 226 11.62 2.36 9.36
N GLU A 227 12.36 3.26 10.01
CA GLU A 227 11.90 3.99 11.19
C GLU A 227 10.68 4.88 10.92
N GLN A 228 10.66 5.56 9.77
CA GLN A 228 9.49 6.34 9.33
C GLN A 228 8.26 5.44 9.15
N MET A 229 8.42 4.30 8.46
CA MET A 229 7.33 3.33 8.27
C MET A 229 6.86 2.71 9.58
N LEU A 230 7.77 2.39 10.51
CA LEU A 230 7.41 1.92 11.86
C LEU A 230 6.61 2.97 12.63
N THR A 231 6.95 4.25 12.50
CA THR A 231 6.18 5.34 13.14
C THR A 231 4.72 5.35 12.67
N LEU A 232 4.45 5.03 11.40
CA LEU A 232 3.08 4.93 10.86
C LEU A 232 2.30 3.73 11.42
N LEU A 233 3.01 2.65 11.76
CA LEU A 233 2.45 1.43 12.35
C LEU A 233 2.27 1.54 13.86
N GLU A 234 3.09 2.35 14.52
CA GLU A 234 3.01 2.59 15.96
C GLU A 234 1.88 3.56 16.33
N MET A 235 1.53 4.47 15.40
CA MET A 235 0.45 5.43 15.60
C MET A 235 -0.91 4.81 15.27
N PRO A 236 -1.94 4.99 16.14
CA PRO A 236 -3.28 4.53 15.83
C PRO A 236 -3.95 5.43 14.79
N TYR A 237 -4.91 4.88 14.06
CA TYR A 237 -5.92 5.67 13.37
C TYR A 237 -6.64 6.62 14.37
N PRO A 238 -6.83 7.92 14.05
CA PRO A 238 -6.68 8.54 12.74
C PRO A 238 -5.31 9.17 12.40
N VAL A 239 -4.28 8.98 13.22
CA VAL A 239 -2.93 9.54 12.98
C VAL A 239 -2.07 8.64 12.10
N GLY A 240 -2.00 7.34 12.40
CA GLY A 240 -1.30 6.32 11.61
C GLY A 240 -2.27 5.41 10.85
N ILE A 241 -1.83 4.20 10.50
CA ILE A 241 -2.67 3.24 9.76
C ILE A 241 -3.21 2.11 10.62
N MET A 242 -2.77 1.96 11.87
CA MET A 242 -3.20 0.83 12.70
C MET A 242 -4.53 1.10 13.40
N THR A 243 -5.47 0.17 13.25
CA THR A 243 -6.64 0.05 14.12
C THR A 243 -6.48 -1.18 15.03
N PRO A 244 -7.28 -1.31 16.11
CA PRO A 244 -7.34 -2.56 16.86
C PRO A 244 -7.72 -3.77 16.02
N VAL A 245 -8.31 -3.62 14.84
CA VAL A 245 -8.75 -4.76 14.00
C VAL A 245 -8.01 -4.86 12.67
N GLY A 246 -6.93 -4.11 12.48
CA GLY A 246 -5.98 -4.30 11.38
C GLY A 246 -5.43 -2.99 10.80
N PRO A 247 -4.42 -3.08 9.92
CA PRO A 247 -3.86 -1.93 9.20
C PRO A 247 -4.78 -1.47 8.08
N LEU A 248 -5.03 -0.17 7.99
CA LEU A 248 -5.87 0.42 6.94
C LEU A 248 -5.15 0.45 5.60
N ALA A 249 -5.89 0.16 4.52
CA ALA A 249 -5.42 0.32 3.13
C ALA A 249 -5.12 1.79 2.81
N ALA A 250 -6.03 2.69 3.21
CA ALA A 250 -5.84 4.14 3.16
C ALA A 250 -6.41 4.82 4.41
N ASN A 251 -5.78 5.92 4.83
CA ASN A 251 -6.22 6.79 5.90
C ASN A 251 -6.22 8.25 5.40
N PRO A 252 -7.41 8.80 5.03
CA PRO A 252 -7.52 10.16 4.53
C PRO A 252 -7.60 11.24 5.62
N ALA A 253 -7.53 10.87 6.91
CA ALA A 253 -7.78 11.79 8.02
C ALA A 253 -6.86 13.03 8.05
N LEU A 254 -5.62 12.87 7.59
CA LEU A 254 -4.65 13.98 7.50
C LEU A 254 -4.59 14.62 6.11
N SER A 255 -5.52 14.29 5.23
CA SER A 255 -5.54 14.84 3.88
C SER A 255 -6.00 16.29 3.88
N PRO A 256 -5.35 17.19 3.10
CA PRO A 256 -5.78 18.58 2.97
C PRO A 256 -7.01 18.74 2.06
N ASN A 257 -7.44 17.69 1.37
CA ASN A 257 -8.61 17.70 0.50
C ASN A 257 -9.79 16.99 1.19
N PRO A 258 -10.83 17.72 1.63
CA PRO A 258 -11.99 17.13 2.32
C PRO A 258 -12.74 16.08 1.50
N LYS A 259 -12.62 16.10 0.15
CA LYS A 259 -13.22 15.07 -0.70
C LYS A 259 -12.69 13.67 -0.38
N HIS A 260 -11.42 13.56 0.00
CA HIS A 260 -10.79 12.28 0.32
C HIS A 260 -11.41 11.63 1.57
N TRP A 261 -11.90 12.43 2.53
CA TRP A 261 -12.54 11.88 3.74
C TRP A 261 -13.76 11.02 3.43
N LYS A 262 -14.45 11.30 2.31
CA LYS A 262 -15.58 10.52 1.83
C LYS A 262 -15.16 9.47 0.79
N SER A 263 -14.38 9.85 -0.22
CA SER A 263 -14.03 8.95 -1.34
C SER A 263 -13.06 7.84 -0.97
N LEU A 264 -12.35 7.98 0.16
CA LEU A 264 -11.46 6.98 0.74
C LEU A 264 -11.90 6.63 2.18
N GLY A 265 -13.19 6.78 2.48
CA GLY A 265 -13.75 6.52 3.81
C GLY A 265 -13.94 5.03 4.10
N HIS A 266 -14.63 4.71 5.20
CA HIS A 266 -14.85 3.32 5.67
C HIS A 266 -15.76 2.45 4.78
N ASN A 267 -16.41 3.06 3.78
CA ASN A 267 -17.32 2.41 2.84
C ASN A 267 -16.73 2.36 1.43
N SER A 268 -15.45 2.72 1.27
CA SER A 268 -14.79 2.74 -0.02
C SER A 268 -13.88 1.50 -0.12
N TYR A 269 -13.97 0.77 -1.23
CA TYR A 269 -13.32 -0.53 -1.43
C TYR A 269 -11.80 -0.51 -1.18
N HIS A 270 -11.16 0.63 -1.45
CA HIS A 270 -9.73 0.88 -1.21
C HIS A 270 -9.46 2.05 -0.24
N GLY A 271 -10.46 2.41 0.57
CA GLY A 271 -10.39 3.49 1.56
C GLY A 271 -9.95 3.03 2.95
N THR A 272 -10.64 3.53 3.97
CA THR A 272 -10.45 3.19 5.40
C THR A 272 -10.99 1.79 5.74
N VAL A 273 -10.46 0.78 5.05
CA VAL A 273 -10.78 -0.65 5.20
C VAL A 273 -9.50 -1.45 5.39
N ILE A 274 -9.61 -2.71 5.79
CA ILE A 274 -8.45 -3.58 6.00
C ILE A 274 -8.45 -4.67 4.94
N TRP A 275 -7.36 -4.74 4.15
CA TRP A 275 -7.12 -5.79 3.18
C TRP A 275 -6.22 -6.88 3.77
N SER A 276 -6.69 -8.14 3.71
CA SER A 276 -5.99 -9.28 4.30
C SER A 276 -4.57 -9.45 3.75
N TRP A 277 -4.44 -9.41 2.43
CA TRP A 277 -3.17 -9.61 1.76
C TRP A 277 -2.18 -8.48 2.06
N GLN A 278 -2.65 -7.25 2.25
CA GLN A 278 -1.82 -6.10 2.68
C GLN A 278 -1.27 -6.33 4.09
N SER A 279 -2.10 -6.80 5.04
CA SER A 279 -1.64 -7.20 6.38
C SER A 279 -0.61 -8.34 6.31
N ALA A 280 -0.84 -9.30 5.42
CA ALA A 280 0.07 -10.42 5.22
C ALA A 280 1.41 -9.98 4.60
N LEU A 281 1.39 -9.12 3.58
CA LEU A 281 2.59 -8.56 2.96
C LEU A 281 3.37 -7.70 3.95
N LEU A 282 2.69 -6.89 4.75
CA LEU A 282 3.28 -6.08 5.80
C LEU A 282 4.00 -6.95 6.83
N THR A 283 3.38 -8.04 7.29
CA THR A 283 4.02 -9.02 8.19
C THR A 283 5.28 -9.61 7.56
N ALA A 284 5.23 -10.02 6.29
CA ALA A 284 6.38 -10.59 5.61
C ALA A 284 7.52 -9.56 5.44
N GLY A 285 7.19 -8.32 5.11
CA GLY A 285 8.14 -7.22 5.00
C GLY A 285 8.79 -6.88 6.34
N LEU A 286 8.02 -6.79 7.42
CA LEU A 286 8.55 -6.57 8.77
C LEU A 286 9.52 -7.68 9.19
N ILE A 287 9.21 -8.95 8.93
CA ILE A 287 10.12 -10.08 9.22
C ILE A 287 11.42 -9.94 8.42
N LYS A 288 11.34 -9.55 7.15
CA LYS A 288 12.53 -9.29 6.31
C LYS A 288 13.38 -8.18 6.92
N GLN A 289 12.79 -7.03 7.24
CA GLN A 289 13.51 -5.88 7.77
C GLN A 289 14.06 -6.13 9.19
N ARG A 290 13.41 -6.97 9.99
CA ARG A 290 13.91 -7.40 11.30
C ARG A 290 15.29 -8.06 11.19
N ALA A 291 15.48 -8.91 10.16
CA ALA A 291 16.75 -9.56 9.92
C ALA A 291 17.83 -8.60 9.43
N ALA A 292 17.45 -7.58 8.65
CA ALA A 292 18.37 -6.57 8.12
C ALA A 292 18.79 -5.52 9.16
N TYR A 293 17.90 -5.17 10.10
CA TYR A 293 18.11 -4.07 11.06
C TYR A 293 17.95 -4.52 12.52
N PRO A 294 18.96 -5.15 13.13
CA PRO A 294 18.91 -5.59 14.52
C PRO A 294 18.58 -4.47 15.53
N ALA A 295 19.01 -3.23 15.26
CA ALA A 295 18.72 -2.07 16.09
C ALA A 295 17.23 -1.73 16.16
N LEU A 296 16.45 -2.12 15.15
CA LEU A 296 15.01 -1.88 15.07
C LEU A 296 14.17 -3.11 15.49
N ALA A 297 14.82 -4.23 15.83
CA ALA A 297 14.14 -5.50 16.08
C ALA A 297 13.04 -5.39 17.15
N GLY A 298 13.27 -4.65 18.25
CA GLY A 298 12.25 -4.46 19.29
C GLY A 298 11.00 -3.71 18.82
N ARG A 299 11.16 -2.66 18.00
CA ARG A 299 10.03 -1.92 17.40
C ARG A 299 9.29 -2.79 16.40
N ILE A 300 10.03 -3.55 15.58
CA ILE A 300 9.47 -4.47 14.60
C ILE A 300 8.68 -5.60 15.29
N ASP A 301 9.22 -6.17 16.36
CA ASP A 301 8.57 -7.23 17.14
C ASP A 301 7.26 -6.73 17.77
N GLN A 302 7.25 -5.49 18.26
CA GLN A 302 6.02 -4.87 18.75
C GLN A 302 4.99 -4.64 17.64
N ALA A 303 5.42 -4.17 16.47
CA ALA A 303 4.54 -4.00 15.30
C ALA A 303 3.94 -5.35 14.84
N LEU A 304 4.75 -6.41 14.79
CA LEU A 304 4.31 -7.77 14.47
C LEU A 304 3.31 -8.31 15.50
N ALA A 305 3.56 -8.07 16.80
CA ALA A 305 2.63 -8.44 17.87
C ALA A 305 1.29 -7.70 17.74
N ASN A 306 1.33 -6.39 17.43
CA ASN A 306 0.13 -5.58 17.24
C ASN A 306 -0.71 -6.07 16.05
N LEU A 307 -0.06 -6.41 14.92
CA LEU A 307 -0.73 -7.01 13.76
C LEU A 307 -1.38 -8.34 14.11
N ALA A 308 -0.67 -9.23 14.79
CA ALA A 308 -1.21 -10.53 15.20
C ALA A 308 -2.42 -10.40 16.14
N GLN A 309 -2.37 -9.48 17.10
CA GLN A 309 -3.51 -9.20 17.99
C GLN A 309 -4.69 -8.60 17.22
N ALA A 310 -4.43 -7.78 16.21
CA ALA A 310 -5.48 -7.20 15.39
C ALA A 310 -6.18 -8.25 14.53
N GLU A 311 -5.42 -9.16 13.93
CA GLU A 311 -5.93 -10.34 13.21
C GLU A 311 -6.75 -11.25 14.14
N GLN A 312 -6.27 -11.47 15.38
CA GLN A 312 -7.01 -12.24 16.38
C GLN A 312 -8.37 -11.58 16.71
N ARG A 313 -8.42 -10.25 16.85
CA ARG A 313 -9.66 -9.51 17.09
C ARG A 313 -10.59 -9.49 15.89
N ALA A 314 -10.06 -9.49 14.66
CA ALA A 314 -10.85 -9.66 13.44
C ALA A 314 -11.42 -11.08 13.30
N GLY A 315 -10.77 -12.08 13.90
CA GLY A 315 -11.25 -13.46 13.96
C GLY A 315 -11.33 -14.09 12.57
N LYS A 316 -12.50 -14.61 12.19
CA LYS A 316 -12.68 -15.25 10.87
C LYS A 316 -12.53 -14.26 9.70
N LEU A 317 -12.79 -12.97 9.93
CA LEU A 317 -12.66 -11.92 8.92
C LEU A 317 -11.20 -11.70 8.49
N ALA A 318 -10.22 -12.06 9.31
CA ALA A 318 -8.82 -11.97 8.90
C ALA A 318 -8.51 -12.85 7.68
N ASN A 319 -9.33 -13.88 7.40
CA ASN A 319 -9.19 -14.75 6.23
C ASN A 319 -10.15 -14.40 5.08
N THR A 320 -10.89 -13.28 5.13
CA THR A 320 -11.67 -12.81 3.97
C THR A 320 -10.80 -11.91 3.10
N GLU A 321 -11.28 -11.53 1.91
CA GLU A 321 -10.58 -10.59 1.03
C GLU A 321 -10.22 -9.29 1.75
N LEU A 322 -11.24 -8.63 2.29
CA LEU A 322 -11.12 -7.45 3.13
C LEU A 322 -12.20 -7.43 4.21
N TRP A 323 -12.06 -6.53 5.18
CA TRP A 323 -13.08 -6.24 6.17
C TRP A 323 -13.10 -4.76 6.55
N GLY A 324 -14.26 -4.32 7.02
CA GLY A 324 -14.43 -2.99 7.60
C GLY A 324 -14.42 -3.03 9.13
N PHE A 325 -14.69 -1.89 9.74
CA PHE A 325 -14.91 -1.81 11.17
C PHE A 325 -16.03 -0.83 11.51
N LYS A 326 -16.65 -1.05 12.68
CA LYS A 326 -17.51 -0.06 13.34
C LYS A 326 -16.82 0.41 14.61
N ILE A 327 -17.07 1.66 14.98
CA ILE A 327 -16.65 2.22 16.25
C ILE A 327 -17.91 2.42 17.09
N ASP A 328 -18.00 1.70 18.21
CA ASP A 328 -19.07 1.86 19.19
C ASP A 328 -18.51 2.16 20.59
N SER A 329 -19.36 2.19 21.61
CA SER A 329 -18.97 2.48 22.99
C SER A 329 -17.98 1.47 23.59
N SER A 330 -17.84 0.28 22.99
CA SER A 330 -16.86 -0.75 23.36
C SER A 330 -15.56 -0.67 22.57
N GLY A 331 -15.48 0.23 21.59
CA GLY A 331 -14.32 0.46 20.74
C GLY A 331 -14.50 -0.05 19.31
N PHE A 332 -13.40 -0.52 18.72
CA PHE A 332 -13.40 -1.01 17.34
C PHE A 332 -13.89 -2.45 17.25
N LYS A 333 -14.83 -2.69 16.33
CA LYS A 333 -15.34 -4.02 16.02
C LYS A 333 -15.21 -4.30 14.54
N ALA A 334 -14.53 -5.41 14.19
CA ALA A 334 -14.44 -5.87 12.82
C ALA A 334 -15.82 -6.28 12.30
N VAL A 335 -16.14 -5.90 11.07
CA VAL A 335 -17.39 -6.25 10.39
C VAL A 335 -17.10 -6.65 8.95
N THR A 336 -17.93 -7.52 8.37
CA THR A 336 -17.85 -7.81 6.94
C THR A 336 -17.98 -6.52 6.14
N TYR A 337 -17.17 -6.38 5.11
CA TYR A 337 -17.31 -5.28 4.16
C TYR A 337 -18.70 -5.32 3.48
N GLY A 338 -19.25 -4.16 3.14
CA GLY A 338 -20.59 -4.04 2.54
C GLY A 338 -21.78 -4.16 3.51
N LEU A 339 -21.61 -4.61 4.76
CA LEU A 339 -22.71 -4.67 5.75
C LEU A 339 -23.16 -3.31 6.32
N ALA A 340 -22.51 -2.21 5.91
CA ALA A 340 -22.79 -0.84 6.40
C ALA A 340 -23.19 0.15 5.28
N GLY A 341 -23.25 -0.28 4.02
CA GLY A 341 -23.56 0.58 2.86
C GLY A 341 -23.92 -0.23 1.60
N ASP A 342 -24.16 0.47 0.48
CA ASP A 342 -24.65 -0.10 -0.79
C ASP A 342 -23.58 -0.82 -1.65
N GLU A 343 -22.36 -1.03 -1.13
CA GLU A 343 -21.27 -1.71 -1.86
C GLU A 343 -21.32 -3.23 -1.64
N THR A 344 -21.31 -4.01 -2.73
CA THR A 344 -21.68 -5.44 -2.73
C THR A 344 -20.53 -6.42 -2.99
N GLU A 345 -19.27 -5.97 -2.99
CA GLU A 345 -18.15 -6.84 -3.37
C GLU A 345 -17.23 -7.10 -2.18
N SER A 346 -17.50 -8.17 -1.42
CA SER A 346 -16.41 -8.87 -0.75
C SER A 346 -16.64 -10.36 -0.86
N ASN A 347 -15.69 -11.06 -1.47
CA ASN A 347 -15.77 -12.50 -1.59
C ASN A 347 -15.26 -13.15 -0.30
N THR A 348 -15.96 -14.20 0.15
CA THR A 348 -15.61 -14.91 1.39
C THR A 348 -14.26 -15.62 1.30
N TYR A 349 -13.81 -15.97 0.09
CA TYR A 349 -12.50 -16.59 -0.16
C TYR A 349 -11.96 -16.15 -1.52
N GLN A 350 -10.83 -15.43 -1.51
CA GLN A 350 -10.04 -15.12 -2.71
C GLN A 350 -8.65 -15.77 -2.58
N LEU A 351 -7.92 -15.96 -3.69
CA LEU A 351 -6.63 -16.68 -3.67
C LEU A 351 -5.64 -16.07 -2.65
N TRP A 352 -5.68 -14.75 -2.50
CA TRP A 352 -4.83 -13.99 -1.56
C TRP A 352 -5.23 -14.13 -0.08
N SER A 353 -6.43 -14.64 0.22
CA SER A 353 -6.83 -15.03 1.59
C SER A 353 -5.99 -16.17 2.18
N THR A 354 -5.16 -16.84 1.36
CA THR A 354 -4.27 -17.95 1.79
C THR A 354 -2.86 -17.51 2.21
N ALA A 355 -2.53 -16.21 2.09
CA ALA A 355 -1.18 -15.69 2.37
C ALA A 355 -0.70 -15.95 3.82
N TYR A 356 -1.62 -16.11 4.77
CA TYR A 356 -1.31 -16.33 6.19
C TYR A 356 -0.57 -17.64 6.48
N LEU A 357 -0.77 -18.70 5.68
CA LEU A 357 -0.01 -19.94 5.84
C LEU A 357 1.49 -19.71 5.58
N GLY A 358 1.81 -18.92 4.56
CA GLY A 358 3.18 -18.51 4.27
C GLY A 358 3.78 -17.70 5.43
N ASN A 359 3.00 -16.80 6.03
CA ASN A 359 3.44 -16.01 7.17
C ASN A 359 3.69 -16.83 8.43
N LEU A 360 2.88 -17.85 8.70
CA LEU A 360 3.12 -18.77 9.82
C LEU A 360 4.48 -19.47 9.70
N VAL A 361 4.82 -19.93 8.49
CA VAL A 361 6.14 -20.53 8.22
C VAL A 361 7.26 -19.50 8.38
N ARG A 362 7.05 -18.25 7.93
CA ARG A 362 8.05 -17.16 8.06
C ARG A 362 8.32 -16.80 9.51
N ARG A 363 7.27 -16.64 10.34
CA ARG A 363 7.39 -16.37 11.78
C ARG A 363 8.17 -17.48 12.48
N HIS A 364 7.79 -18.73 12.23
CA HIS A 364 8.50 -19.88 12.78
C HIS A 364 10.00 -19.90 12.43
N ARG A 365 10.35 -19.65 11.16
CA ARG A 365 11.75 -19.56 10.72
C ARG A 365 12.52 -18.39 11.34
N ALA A 366 11.82 -17.31 11.69
CA ALA A 366 12.39 -16.13 12.33
C ALA A 366 12.50 -16.26 13.87
N GLY A 367 12.03 -17.38 14.45
CA GLY A 367 12.00 -17.59 15.90
C GLY A 367 10.95 -16.75 16.63
N LEU A 368 9.86 -16.41 15.94
CA LEU A 368 8.73 -15.60 16.43
C LEU A 368 7.47 -16.42 16.72
#